data_AF-A0A8S1UZQ1-F1
#
_entry.id   AF-A0A8S1UZQ1-F1
#
_cell.length_a   1.000
_cell.length_b   1.000
_cell.length_c   1.000
_cell.angle_alpha   90.00
_cell.angle_beta   90.00
_cell.angle_gamma   90.00
#
_symmetry.space_group_name_H-M   'P 1'
#
loop_
_entity.id
_entity.type
_entity.pdbx_description
1 polymer ?
#
loop_
_entity_poly.entity_id
_entity_poly.type
_entity_poly.pdbx_seq_one_letter_code
_entity_poly.pdbx_strand_id
1 'polypeptide(L)'
;MNKSRDWNVVDDELNRKFKHLQELKSSLDDQSAELLLQNKDQNQEYNNDINYYKEFWRFYILNEMTIKKVNELHSQNQKLHELIAEIDKLQQELHQALSYRHKKKNRRTSQEIEKSFVCPYEKCNKQYGSDVSLNLHIKLKHDGGNKTDREKFAKMIIEAQQNGETITDLNINIKFPPGYLDQFKNQFMLSQQNQLNQERQSIEQD
;
A
#
# COMPACT_ATOMS: atom_id res chain seq x y z
N MET A 1 -5.48 14.63 22.75
CA MET A 1 -4.06 14.23 22.74
C MET A 1 -4.00 12.73 22.93
N ASN A 2 -3.76 11.99 21.84
CA ASN A 2 -3.76 10.53 21.86
C ASN A 2 -2.40 10.07 22.40
N LYS A 3 -2.37 9.46 23.59
CA LYS A 3 -1.14 8.94 24.19
C LYS A 3 -0.64 7.79 23.32
N SER A 4 0.46 8.02 22.60
CA SER A 4 1.15 6.98 21.86
C SER A 4 1.53 5.88 22.86
N ARG A 5 1.00 4.66 22.68
CA ARG A 5 1.43 3.48 23.44
C ARG A 5 2.93 3.32 23.22
N ASP A 6 3.71 3.38 24.29
CA ASP A 6 5.15 3.20 24.26
C ASP A 6 5.43 1.72 24.03
N TRP A 7 5.83 1.37 22.81
CA TRP A 7 6.02 -0.02 22.38
C TRP A 7 7.10 -0.74 23.19
N ASN A 8 8.04 0.00 23.80
CA ASN A 8 9.06 -0.58 24.69
C ASN A 8 8.45 -1.16 25.98
N VAL A 9 7.43 -0.48 26.54
CA VAL A 9 6.74 -0.95 27.75
C VAL A 9 5.92 -2.20 27.45
N VAL A 10 5.34 -2.29 26.24
CA VAL A 10 4.59 -3.47 25.79
C VAL A 10 5.53 -4.66 25.56
N ASP A 11 6.71 -4.43 24.98
CA ASP A 11 7.73 -5.45 24.74
C ASP A 11 8.33 -5.99 26.04
N ASP A 12 8.61 -5.10 27.01
CA ASP A 12 9.06 -5.47 28.36
C ASP A 12 8.01 -6.32 29.10
N GLU A 13 6.72 -5.98 28.98
CA GLU A 13 5.64 -6.75 29.59
C GLU A 13 5.50 -8.14 28.94
N LEU A 14 5.67 -8.23 27.62
CA LEU A 14 5.62 -9.48 26.86
C LEU A 14 6.79 -10.40 27.24
N ASN A 15 8.01 -9.85 27.33
CA ASN A 15 9.20 -10.58 27.74
C ASN A 15 9.10 -11.10 29.18
N ARG A 16 8.52 -10.32 30.10
CA ARG A 16 8.23 -10.77 31.47
C ARG A 16 7.23 -11.93 31.49
N LYS A 17 6.17 -11.86 30.70
CA LYS A 17 5.18 -12.95 30.58
C LYS A 17 5.80 -14.20 29.98
N PHE A 18 6.63 -14.07 28.95
CA PHE A 18 7.34 -15.19 28.34
C PHE A 18 8.27 -15.89 29.35
N LYS A 19 9.07 -15.12 30.08
CA LYS A 19 9.95 -15.65 31.13
C LYS A 19 9.16 -16.37 32.22
N HIS A 20 8.06 -15.78 32.69
CA HIS A 20 7.20 -16.40 33.69
C HIS A 20 6.57 -17.72 33.21
N LEU A 21 6.14 -17.78 31.95
CA LEU A 21 5.62 -19.02 31.34
C LEU A 21 6.71 -20.10 31.22
N GLN A 22 7.94 -19.70 30.93
CA GLN A 22 9.08 -20.63 30.85
C GLN A 22 9.47 -21.18 32.23
N GLU A 23 9.44 -20.35 33.27
CA GLU A 23 9.64 -20.75 34.66
C GLU A 23 8.52 -21.69 35.15
N LEU A 24 7.26 -21.38 34.84
CA LEU A 24 6.10 -22.24 35.13
C LEU A 24 6.23 -23.61 34.47
N LYS A 25 6.67 -23.64 33.20
CA LYS A 25 6.89 -24.90 32.47
C LYS A 25 7.98 -25.75 33.13
N SER A 26 9.13 -25.16 33.45
CA SER A 26 10.21 -25.84 34.15
C SER A 26 9.74 -26.42 35.48
N SER A 27 8.99 -25.63 36.26
CA SER A 27 8.45 -26.09 37.54
C SER A 27 7.44 -27.23 37.38
N LEU A 28 6.66 -27.27 36.30
CA LEU A 28 5.72 -28.36 36.02
C LEU A 28 6.45 -29.65 35.62
N ASP A 29 7.51 -29.52 34.83
CA ASP A 29 8.36 -30.64 34.41
C ASP A 29 9.08 -31.24 35.62
N ASP A 30 9.60 -30.40 36.52
CA ASP A 30 10.23 -30.80 37.79
C ASP A 30 9.24 -31.51 38.72
N GLN A 31 8.02 -30.96 38.89
CA GLN A 31 6.95 -31.58 39.68
C GLN A 31 6.53 -32.95 39.11
N SER A 32 6.48 -33.07 37.79
CA SER A 32 6.14 -34.33 37.12
C SER A 32 7.22 -35.40 37.35
N ALA A 33 8.49 -35.00 37.30
CA ALA A 33 9.62 -35.87 37.61
C ALA A 33 9.62 -36.32 39.08
N GLU A 34 9.28 -35.42 40.00
CA GLU A 34 9.20 -35.68 41.44
C GLU A 34 8.04 -36.64 41.78
N LEU A 35 6.89 -36.50 41.10
CA LEU A 35 5.76 -37.43 41.23
C LEU A 35 6.10 -38.85 40.74
N LEU A 36 6.89 -38.97 39.67
CA LEU A 36 7.38 -40.26 39.18
C LEU A 36 8.38 -40.90 40.16
N LEU A 37 9.16 -40.10 40.88
CA LEU A 37 10.09 -40.57 41.90
C LEU A 37 9.35 -41.02 43.18
N GLN A 38 8.31 -40.30 43.62
CA GLN A 38 7.48 -40.69 44.77
C GLN A 38 6.75 -42.03 44.58
N ASN A 39 6.39 -42.39 43.35
CA ASN A 39 5.72 -43.66 43.05
C ASN A 39 6.67 -44.87 42.97
N LYS A 40 8.01 -44.68 42.99
CA LYS A 40 8.96 -45.80 42.95
C LYS A 40 9.03 -46.60 44.25
N ASP A 41 8.70 -45.98 45.39
CA ASP A 41 8.85 -46.61 46.72
C ASP A 41 7.57 -47.25 47.25
N GLN A 42 6.44 -47.15 46.53
CA GLN A 42 5.21 -47.84 46.88
C GLN A 42 5.26 -49.29 46.37
N ASN A 43 6.04 -50.15 47.03
CA ASN A 43 5.81 -51.60 46.95
C ASN A 43 4.44 -51.88 47.59
N GLN A 44 3.38 -51.88 46.77
CA GLN A 44 2.06 -52.33 47.19
C GLN A 44 2.18 -53.78 47.67
N GLU A 45 1.70 -54.04 48.89
CA GLU A 45 1.70 -55.39 49.46
C GLU A 45 0.96 -56.37 48.53
N TYR A 46 1.45 -57.61 48.46
CA TYR A 46 0.86 -58.65 47.63
C TYR A 46 -0.55 -58.99 48.10
N ASN A 47 -1.54 -58.75 47.24
CA ASN A 47 -2.94 -58.98 47.48
C ASN A 47 -3.38 -60.31 46.82
N ASN A 48 -3.67 -61.31 47.65
CA ASN A 48 -4.09 -62.64 47.21
C ASN A 48 -5.39 -62.67 46.41
N ASP A 49 -6.23 -61.63 46.49
CA ASP A 49 -7.52 -61.58 45.78
C ASP A 49 -7.37 -61.12 44.31
N ILE A 50 -6.17 -60.69 43.90
CA ILE A 50 -5.90 -60.15 42.57
C ILE A 50 -5.20 -61.19 41.69
N ASN A 51 -5.76 -61.42 40.50
CA ASN A 51 -5.07 -62.17 39.45
C ASN A 51 -4.02 -61.30 38.76
N TYR A 52 -2.81 -61.25 39.35
CA TYR A 52 -1.68 -60.47 38.85
C TYR A 52 -1.30 -60.77 37.41
N TYR A 53 -1.46 -62.02 36.95
CA TYR A 53 -1.16 -62.38 35.57
C TYR A 53 -2.12 -61.70 34.58
N LYS A 54 -3.42 -61.68 34.91
CA LYS A 54 -4.44 -60.99 34.09
C LYS A 54 -4.23 -59.47 34.08
N GLU A 55 -3.95 -58.87 35.23
CA GLU A 55 -3.70 -57.43 35.32
C GLU A 55 -2.39 -57.04 34.62
N PHE A 56 -1.34 -57.85 34.71
CA PHE A 56 -0.09 -57.62 33.96
C PHE A 56 -0.36 -57.47 32.46
N TRP A 57 -1.09 -58.41 31.85
CA TRP A 57 -1.40 -58.34 30.43
C TRP A 57 -2.30 -57.15 30.08
N ARG A 58 -3.25 -56.82 30.95
CA ARG A 58 -4.10 -55.63 30.79
C ARG A 58 -3.27 -54.35 30.74
N PHE A 59 -2.35 -54.17 31.69
CA PHE A 59 -1.46 -53.01 31.74
C PHE A 59 -0.47 -53.00 30.57
N TYR A 60 0.10 -54.15 30.22
CA TYR A 60 0.99 -54.28 29.07
C TYR A 60 0.31 -53.81 27.78
N ILE A 61 -0.89 -54.32 27.50
CA ILE A 61 -1.67 -53.93 26.33
C ILE A 61 -2.02 -52.43 26.36
N LEU A 62 -2.42 -51.91 27.52
CA LEU A 62 -2.76 -50.49 27.66
C LEU A 62 -1.54 -49.58 27.45
N ASN A 63 -0.38 -49.96 27.98
CA ASN A 63 0.87 -49.22 27.79
C ASN A 63 1.27 -49.21 26.31
N GLU A 64 1.19 -50.35 25.63
CA GLU A 64 1.44 -50.45 24.18
C GLU A 64 0.52 -49.51 23.38
N MET A 65 -0.78 -49.47 23.69
CA MET A 65 -1.71 -48.54 23.03
C MET A 65 -1.39 -47.07 23.35
N THR A 66 -1.02 -46.79 24.60
CA THR A 66 -0.69 -45.43 25.05
C THR A 66 0.57 -44.91 24.36
N ILE A 67 1.62 -45.73 24.27
CA ILE A 67 2.86 -45.41 23.56
C ILE A 67 2.56 -45.12 22.07
N LYS A 68 1.75 -45.97 21.43
CA LYS A 68 1.33 -45.72 20.04
C LYS A 68 0.61 -44.38 19.90
N LYS A 69 -0.27 -44.03 20.84
CA LYS A 69 -1.00 -42.75 20.79
C LYS A 69 -0.09 -41.55 21.04
N VAL A 70 0.86 -41.66 21.97
CA VAL A 70 1.87 -40.62 22.23
C VAL A 70 2.72 -40.38 20.98
N ASN A 71 3.16 -41.44 20.30
CA ASN A 71 3.93 -41.32 19.05
C ASN A 71 3.12 -40.67 17.92
N GLU A 72 1.83 -41.01 17.80
CA GLU A 72 0.93 -40.38 16.84
C GLU A 72 0.78 -38.87 17.11
N LEU A 73 0.49 -38.50 18.36
CA LEU A 73 0.38 -37.09 18.78
C LEU A 73 1.70 -36.33 18.58
N HIS A 74 2.84 -36.98 18.85
CA HIS A 74 4.15 -36.40 18.61
C HIS A 74 4.35 -36.10 17.12
N SER A 75 4.02 -37.05 16.23
CA SER A 75 4.09 -36.82 14.78
C SER A 75 3.15 -35.71 14.31
N GLN A 76 1.93 -35.62 14.88
CA GLN A 76 1.00 -34.53 14.59
C GLN A 76 1.56 -33.17 15.04
N ASN A 77 2.13 -33.09 16.24
CA ASN A 77 2.76 -31.86 16.75
C ASN A 77 3.95 -31.43 15.90
N GLN A 78 4.79 -32.37 15.44
CA GLN A 78 5.89 -32.06 14.52
C GLN A 78 5.35 -31.39 13.24
N LYS A 79 4.32 -31.95 12.62
CA LYS A 79 3.68 -31.37 11.42
C LYS A 79 3.10 -29.98 11.70
N LEU A 80 2.49 -29.77 12.86
CA LEU A 80 1.99 -28.45 13.25
C LEU A 80 3.12 -27.43 13.39
N HIS A 81 4.26 -27.82 13.98
CA HIS A 81 5.43 -26.96 14.07
C HIS A 81 6.00 -26.60 12.68
N GLU A 82 6.04 -27.55 11.75
CA GLU A 82 6.44 -27.30 10.35
C GLU A 82 5.52 -26.28 9.67
N LEU A 83 4.19 -26.45 9.80
CA LEU A 83 3.21 -25.53 9.24
C LEU A 83 3.29 -24.13 9.84
N ILE A 84 3.53 -24.01 11.15
CA ILE A 84 3.74 -22.71 11.82
C ILE A 84 4.97 -22.01 11.23
N ALA A 85 6.08 -22.74 11.07
CA ALA A 85 7.29 -22.17 10.48
C ALA A 85 7.07 -21.69 9.03
N GLU A 86 6.25 -22.41 8.26
CA GLU A 86 5.88 -22.01 6.90
C GLU A 86 5.01 -20.74 6.89
N ILE A 87 4.04 -20.63 7.81
CA ILE A 87 3.21 -19.43 7.97
C ILE A 87 4.08 -18.22 8.33
N ASP A 88 5.04 -18.36 9.26
CA ASP A 88 5.94 -17.28 9.66
C ASP A 88 6.79 -16.78 8.47
N LYS A 89 7.27 -17.71 7.63
CA LYS A 89 8.00 -17.37 6.40
C LYS A 89 7.13 -16.57 5.43
N LEU A 90 5.90 -17.03 5.18
CA LEU A 90 4.96 -16.32 4.30
C LEU A 90 4.60 -14.92 4.84
N GLN A 91 4.46 -14.78 6.16
CA GLN A 91 4.23 -13.48 6.80
C GLN A 91 5.43 -12.53 6.57
N GLN A 92 6.65 -13.03 6.69
CA GLN A 92 7.86 -12.24 6.44
C GLN A 92 7.94 -11.77 4.98
N GLU A 93 7.66 -12.67 4.03
CA GLU A 93 7.61 -12.36 2.59
C GLU A 93 6.54 -11.30 2.28
N LEU A 94 5.34 -11.44 2.86
CA LEU A 94 4.27 -10.46 2.73
C LEU A 94 4.68 -9.09 3.29
N HIS A 95 5.25 -9.05 4.49
CA HIS A 95 5.71 -7.80 5.10
C HIS A 95 6.76 -7.11 4.22
N GLN A 96 7.70 -7.88 3.66
CA GLN A 96 8.68 -7.37 2.73
C GLN A 96 8.03 -6.83 1.45
N ALA A 97 7.09 -7.57 0.83
CA ALA A 97 6.37 -7.12 -0.37
C ALA A 97 5.56 -5.84 -0.12
N LEU A 98 4.88 -5.74 1.02
CA LEU A 98 4.15 -4.54 1.43
C LEU A 98 5.08 -3.35 1.65
N SER A 99 6.25 -3.58 2.25
CA SER A 99 7.26 -2.52 2.43
C SER A 99 7.70 -1.94 1.09
N TYR A 100 7.88 -2.76 0.04
CA TYR A 100 8.21 -2.28 -1.30
C TYR A 100 7.06 -1.49 -1.93
N ARG A 101 5.80 -1.91 -1.75
CA ARG A 101 4.63 -1.18 -2.27
C ARG A 101 4.39 0.14 -1.55
N HIS A 102 4.64 0.20 -0.25
CA HIS A 102 4.34 1.36 0.60
C HIS A 102 5.51 2.34 0.73
N LYS A 103 6.60 2.17 -0.03
CA LYS A 103 7.61 3.22 -0.19
C LYS A 103 6.94 4.46 -0.79
N LYS A 104 6.60 5.42 0.08
CA LYS A 104 6.12 6.73 -0.33
C LYS A 104 7.16 7.29 -1.30
N LYS A 105 6.75 7.55 -2.55
CA LYS A 105 7.58 8.26 -3.51
C LYS A 105 8.00 9.58 -2.85
N ASN A 106 9.30 9.82 -2.76
CA ASN A 106 9.80 11.08 -2.22
C ASN A 106 9.28 12.21 -3.12
N ARG A 107 8.40 13.05 -2.58
CA ARG A 107 7.87 14.20 -3.31
C ARG A 107 8.80 15.37 -3.05
N ARG A 108 9.32 15.96 -4.12
CA ARG A 108 10.08 17.22 -4.05
C ARG A 108 9.27 18.27 -3.29
N THR A 109 9.94 19.03 -2.45
CA THR A 109 9.30 20.14 -1.73
C THR A 109 9.02 21.30 -2.68
N SER A 110 8.12 22.22 -2.32
CA SER A 110 7.81 23.38 -3.19
C SER A 110 9.02 24.30 -3.45
N GLN A 111 10.06 24.23 -2.62
CA GLN A 111 11.29 25.01 -2.77
C GLN A 111 12.25 24.40 -3.80
N GLU A 112 12.23 23.07 -3.94
CA GLU A 112 13.07 22.32 -4.89
C GLU A 112 12.52 22.33 -6.32
N ILE A 113 11.29 22.80 -6.54
CA ILE A 113 10.67 22.84 -7.86
C ILE A 113 10.94 24.20 -8.48
N GLU A 114 11.64 24.21 -9.62
CA GLU A 114 11.84 25.38 -10.46
C GLU A 114 10.50 25.93 -10.96
N LYS A 115 10.23 27.21 -10.69
CA LYS A 115 8.94 27.87 -11.00
C LYS A 115 9.05 28.73 -12.25
N SER A 116 9.18 28.09 -13.41
CA SER A 116 9.34 28.78 -14.70
C SER A 116 8.05 29.36 -15.28
N PHE A 117 6.87 28.92 -14.80
CA PHE A 117 5.58 29.29 -15.39
C PHE A 117 4.93 30.43 -14.62
N VAL A 118 4.91 31.63 -15.20
CA VAL A 118 4.33 32.84 -14.59
C VAL A 118 2.90 33.06 -15.10
N CYS A 119 2.01 33.46 -14.20
CA CYS A 119 0.65 33.84 -14.58
C CYS A 119 0.64 35.15 -15.40
N PRO A 120 0.07 35.16 -16.63
CA PRO A 120 0.08 36.33 -17.53
C PRO A 120 -0.90 37.45 -17.14
N TYR A 121 -1.65 37.30 -16.05
CA TYR A 121 -2.57 38.35 -15.58
C TYR A 121 -1.81 39.37 -14.71
N GLU A 122 -1.84 40.64 -15.10
CA GLU A 122 -1.13 41.77 -14.47
C GLU A 122 -1.27 41.84 -12.93
N LYS A 123 -2.44 41.45 -12.39
CA LYS A 123 -2.71 41.52 -10.95
C LYS A 123 -2.29 40.28 -10.16
N CYS A 124 -1.79 39.24 -10.81
CA CYS A 124 -1.61 37.93 -10.18
C CYS A 124 -0.14 37.57 -9.91
N ASN A 125 0.78 37.75 -10.86
CA ASN A 125 2.23 37.50 -10.75
C ASN A 125 2.67 36.19 -10.05
N LYS A 126 1.77 35.20 -9.93
CA LYS A 126 2.07 33.91 -9.29
C LYS A 126 2.86 33.02 -10.22
N GLN A 127 3.86 32.33 -9.67
CA GLN A 127 4.73 31.42 -10.39
C GLN A 127 4.47 29.96 -10.00
N TYR A 128 4.54 29.08 -10.99
CA TYR A 128 4.19 27.67 -10.89
C TYR A 128 5.30 26.81 -11.49
N GLY A 129 5.46 25.59 -10.98
CA GLY A 129 6.46 24.64 -11.46
C GLY A 129 6.03 23.80 -12.66
N SER A 130 4.78 23.94 -13.13
CA SER A 130 4.27 23.22 -14.29
C SER A 130 3.13 23.96 -14.96
N ASP A 131 2.97 23.75 -16.27
CA ASP A 131 1.84 24.27 -17.06
C ASP A 131 0.48 23.81 -16.48
N VAL A 132 0.39 22.57 -15.97
CA VAL A 132 -0.85 22.04 -15.37
C VAL A 132 -1.29 22.86 -14.15
N SER A 133 -0.34 23.21 -13.28
CA SER A 133 -0.64 23.99 -12.08
C SER A 133 -0.95 25.46 -12.41
N LEU A 134 -0.31 26.02 -13.44
CA LEU A 134 -0.66 27.34 -13.98
C LEU A 134 -2.08 27.34 -14.58
N ASN A 135 -2.44 26.36 -15.39
CA ASN A 135 -3.75 26.26 -16.02
C ASN A 135 -4.88 26.06 -15.00
N LEU A 136 -4.64 25.25 -13.96
CA LEU A 136 -5.57 25.12 -12.84
C LEU A 136 -5.76 26.44 -12.11
N HIS A 137 -4.67 27.19 -11.90
CA HIS A 137 -4.75 28.51 -11.29
C HIS A 137 -5.60 29.48 -12.13
N ILE A 138 -5.39 29.54 -13.45
CA ILE A 138 -6.17 30.38 -14.36
C ILE A 138 -7.66 30.03 -14.30
N LYS A 139 -8.00 28.73 -14.27
CA LYS A 139 -9.37 28.26 -14.13
C LYS A 139 -10.04 28.74 -12.84
N LEU A 140 -9.32 28.66 -11.71
CA LEU A 140 -9.88 28.91 -10.38
C LEU A 140 -9.86 30.39 -9.95
N LYS A 141 -8.90 31.18 -10.46
CA LYS A 141 -8.69 32.57 -10.01
C LYS A 141 -9.04 33.62 -11.06
N HIS A 142 -9.15 33.23 -12.32
CA HIS A 142 -9.39 34.15 -13.42
C HIS A 142 -10.59 33.79 -14.28
N ASP A 143 -11.42 32.82 -13.87
CA ASP A 143 -12.57 32.32 -14.66
C ASP A 143 -12.16 31.93 -16.10
N GLY A 144 -10.91 31.50 -16.29
CA GLY A 144 -10.35 31.25 -17.60
C GLY A 144 -10.69 29.87 -18.17
N GLY A 145 -11.61 29.12 -17.56
CA GLY A 145 -12.04 27.81 -18.04
C GLY A 145 -10.93 26.77 -18.11
N ASN A 146 -11.23 25.62 -18.73
CA ASN A 146 -10.24 24.57 -18.99
C ASN A 146 -9.38 24.95 -20.20
N LYS A 147 -8.17 24.39 -20.32
CA LYS A 147 -7.29 24.64 -21.49
C LYS A 147 -7.98 24.29 -22.81
N THR A 148 -8.62 23.12 -22.85
CA THR A 148 -9.39 22.64 -24.01
C THR A 148 -10.50 23.59 -24.43
N ASP A 149 -11.18 24.20 -23.45
CA ASP A 149 -12.31 25.08 -23.73
C ASP A 149 -11.80 26.41 -24.27
N ARG A 150 -10.73 26.95 -23.68
CA ARG A 150 -10.05 28.15 -24.21
C ARG A 150 -9.62 27.98 -25.67
N GLU A 151 -9.01 26.85 -26.01
CA GLU A 151 -8.56 26.59 -27.39
C GLU A 151 -9.74 26.50 -28.37
N LYS A 152 -10.84 25.84 -27.97
CA LYS A 152 -12.06 25.75 -28.78
C LYS A 152 -12.66 27.12 -29.04
N PHE A 153 -12.84 27.93 -27.99
CA PHE A 153 -13.41 29.27 -28.14
C PHE A 153 -12.47 30.21 -28.91
N ALA A 154 -11.15 30.12 -28.69
CA ALA A 154 -10.19 30.90 -29.46
C ALA A 154 -10.26 30.58 -30.95
N LYS A 155 -10.33 29.28 -31.30
CA LYS A 155 -10.50 28.84 -32.70
C LYS A 155 -11.79 29.38 -33.31
N MET A 156 -12.93 29.23 -32.62
CA MET A 156 -14.22 29.78 -33.10
C MET A 156 -14.16 31.29 -33.32
N ILE A 157 -13.51 32.04 -32.42
CA ILE A 157 -13.38 33.49 -32.55
C ILE A 157 -12.59 33.86 -33.80
N ILE A 158 -11.48 33.17 -34.07
CA ILE A 158 -10.63 33.48 -35.22
C ILE A 158 -11.30 33.08 -36.53
N GLU A 159 -11.99 31.94 -36.57
CA GLU A 159 -12.74 31.50 -37.76
C GLU A 159 -13.86 32.49 -38.12
N ALA A 160 -14.63 32.97 -37.14
CA ALA A 160 -15.64 33.98 -37.40
C ALA A 160 -15.04 35.32 -37.87
N GLN A 161 -13.89 35.72 -37.31
CA GLN A 161 -13.15 36.90 -37.79
C GLN A 161 -12.72 36.76 -39.25
N GLN A 162 -12.35 35.56 -39.71
CA GLN A 162 -12.01 35.31 -41.12
C GLN A 162 -13.22 35.38 -42.04
N ASN A 163 -14.39 34.97 -41.55
CA ASN A 163 -15.64 34.97 -42.32
C ASN A 163 -16.36 36.33 -42.34
N GLY A 164 -15.81 37.35 -41.66
CA GLY A 164 -16.39 38.70 -41.61
C GLY A 164 -17.62 38.84 -40.71
N GLU A 165 -17.95 37.82 -39.92
CA GLU A 165 -19.04 37.85 -38.95
C GLU A 165 -18.54 38.36 -37.60
N THR A 166 -19.10 39.47 -37.12
CA THR A 166 -18.84 39.94 -35.76
C THR A 166 -19.63 39.07 -34.79
N ILE A 167 -18.92 38.21 -34.06
CA ILE A 167 -19.47 37.47 -32.93
C ILE A 167 -19.93 38.48 -31.88
N THR A 168 -21.20 38.86 -31.93
CA THR A 168 -21.86 39.69 -30.92
C THR A 168 -22.64 38.83 -29.93
N ASP A 169 -22.91 37.56 -30.28
CA ASP A 169 -23.87 36.72 -29.54
C ASP A 169 -23.32 35.41 -28.95
N LEU A 170 -22.01 35.12 -29.05
CA LEU A 170 -21.46 34.01 -28.28
C LEU A 170 -21.29 34.45 -26.83
N ASN A 171 -22.19 33.97 -25.97
CA ASN A 171 -22.14 34.09 -24.50
C ASN A 171 -20.92 33.33 -23.92
N ILE A 172 -19.70 33.77 -24.27
CA ILE A 172 -18.43 33.19 -23.83
C ILE A 172 -18.11 33.78 -22.46
N ASN A 173 -18.58 33.12 -21.41
CA ASN A 173 -18.27 33.48 -20.02
C ASN A 173 -16.86 32.99 -19.59
N ILE A 174 -15.86 33.09 -20.47
CA ILE A 174 -14.48 32.70 -20.20
C ILE A 174 -13.58 33.91 -20.44
N LYS A 175 -12.77 34.25 -19.44
CA LYS A 175 -11.79 35.33 -19.56
C LYS A 175 -10.48 34.78 -20.12
N PHE A 176 -10.10 35.24 -21.29
CA PHE A 176 -8.83 34.86 -21.90
C PHE A 176 -7.66 35.58 -21.22
N PRO A 177 -6.50 34.91 -21.08
CA PRO A 177 -5.28 35.59 -20.66
C PRO A 177 -4.90 36.71 -21.63
N PRO A 178 -4.26 37.80 -21.16
CA PRO A 178 -3.78 38.87 -22.02
C PRO A 178 -2.85 38.34 -23.13
N GLY A 179 -3.07 38.77 -24.37
CA GLY A 179 -2.28 38.35 -25.54
C GLY A 179 -2.51 36.90 -26.00
N TYR A 180 -3.39 36.13 -25.34
CA TYR A 180 -3.64 34.72 -25.69
C TYR A 180 -4.24 34.56 -27.09
N LEU A 181 -5.21 35.40 -27.46
CA LEU A 181 -5.87 35.33 -28.76
C LEU A 181 -4.91 35.66 -29.91
N ASP A 182 -4.02 36.64 -29.73
CA ASP A 182 -3.04 37.04 -30.75
C ASP A 182 -1.99 35.93 -30.97
N GLN A 183 -1.49 35.35 -29.88
CA GLN A 183 -0.57 34.20 -29.95
C GLN A 183 -1.24 33.01 -30.63
N PHE A 184 -2.48 32.71 -30.25
CA PHE A 184 -3.23 31.60 -30.83
C PHE A 184 -3.53 31.85 -32.31
N LYS A 185 -3.86 33.08 -32.71
CA LYS A 185 -4.04 33.48 -34.11
C LYS A 185 -2.77 33.26 -34.93
N ASN A 186 -1.63 33.72 -34.45
CA ASN A 186 -0.35 33.52 -35.14
C ASN A 186 -0.05 32.02 -35.31
N GLN A 187 -0.24 31.24 -34.25
CA GLN A 187 -0.03 29.78 -34.29
C GLN A 187 -1.01 29.08 -35.25
N PHE A 188 -2.27 29.50 -35.26
CA PHE A 188 -3.30 28.98 -36.15
C PHE A 188 -2.99 29.30 -37.62
N MET A 189 -2.60 30.53 -37.93
CA MET A 189 -2.22 30.92 -39.30
C MET A 189 -0.98 30.17 -39.79
N LEU A 190 0.06 30.02 -38.96
CA LEU A 190 1.24 29.19 -39.26
C LEU A 190 0.84 27.74 -39.54
N SER A 191 -0.09 27.18 -38.74
CA SER A 191 -0.57 25.81 -38.94
C SER A 191 -1.30 25.63 -40.27
N GLN A 192 -2.14 26.59 -40.66
CA GLN A 192 -2.83 26.57 -41.96
C GLN A 192 -1.84 26.68 -43.13
N GLN A 193 -0.85 27.56 -43.03
CA GLN A 193 0.15 27.75 -44.08
C GLN A 193 1.02 26.50 -44.27
N ASN A 194 1.36 25.81 -43.19
CA ASN A 194 2.10 24.56 -43.25
C ASN A 194 1.28 23.43 -43.89
N GLN A 195 -0.03 23.34 -43.60
CA GLN A 195 -0.91 22.38 -44.25
C GLN A 195 -0.99 22.60 -45.76
N LEU A 196 -1.21 23.85 -46.20
CA LEU A 196 -1.21 24.20 -47.63
C LEU A 196 0.12 23.90 -48.33
N ASN A 197 1.25 24.10 -47.64
CA ASN A 197 2.58 23.75 -48.17
C ASN A 197 2.75 22.23 -48.34
N GLN A 198 2.26 21.43 -47.39
CA GLN A 198 2.30 19.97 -47.47
C GLN A 198 1.42 19.45 -48.61
N GLU A 199 0.22 20.01 -48.77
CA GLU A 199 -0.68 19.67 -49.87
C GLU A 199 -0.05 20.00 -51.24
N ARG A 200 0.60 21.16 -51.38
CA ARG A 200 1.34 21.51 -52.61
C ARG A 200 2.48 20.55 -52.92
N GLN A 201 3.28 20.18 -51.91
CA GLN A 201 4.37 19.21 -52.08
C GLN A 201 3.88 17.81 -52.47
N SER A 202 2.67 17.44 -52.03
CA SER A 202 2.05 16.17 -52.39
C SER A 202 1.60 16.15 -53.86
N ILE A 203 1.09 17.29 -54.36
CA ILE A 203 0.63 17.44 -55.75
C ILE A 203 1.80 17.49 -56.74
N GLU A 204 2.97 17.98 -56.34
CA GLU A 204 4.17 18.05 -57.19
C GLU A 204 4.93 16.72 -57.30
N GLN A 205 4.56 15.70 -56.52
CA GLN A 205 5.19 14.36 -56.52
C GLN A 205 4.38 13.29 -57.28
N ASP A 206 3.17 13.62 -57.74
CA ASP A 206 2.32 12.83 -58.65
C ASP A 206 2.42 13.33 -60.10
#